data_AF-A0A699VKY1-F1
#
_entry.id   AF-A0A699VKY1-F1
#
_cell.length_a   1.000
_cell.length_b   1.000
_cell.length_c   1.000
_cell.angle_alpha   90.00
_cell.angle_beta   90.00
_cell.angle_gamma   90.00
#
_symmetry.space_group_name_H-M   'P 1'
#
loop_
_entity.id
_entity.type
_entity.pdbx_description
1 polymer ?
#
loop_
_entity_poly.entity_id
_entity_poly.type
_entity_poly.pdbx_seq_one_letter_code
_entity_poly.pdbx_strand_id
1 'polypeptide(L)' 'RLEQWLPVDRDVDAYFLGPKGFMAAMKRQLKAAGVPEKQARYEFFGPASALE' A
#
# COMPACT_ATOMS: atom_id res chain seq x y z
N ARG A 1 -15.33 0.81 0.43
CA ARG A 1 -14.33 0.34 -0.57
C ARG A 1 -13.17 1.34 -0.58
N LEU A 2 -11.91 0.93 -0.73
CA LEU A 2 -10.75 1.85 -0.57
C LEU A 2 -10.82 3.11 -1.44
N GLU A 3 -11.32 2.99 -2.67
CA GLU A 3 -11.50 4.10 -3.63
C GLU A 3 -12.32 5.31 -3.15
N GLN A 4 -13.19 5.12 -2.14
CA GLN A 4 -14.01 6.21 -1.57
C GLN A 4 -13.20 7.18 -0.70
N TRP A 5 -11.99 6.79 -0.31
CA TRP A 5 -11.07 7.57 0.53
C TRP A 5 -9.95 8.23 -0.27
N LEU A 6 -9.91 7.99 -1.58
CA LEU A 6 -8.87 8.52 -2.47
C LEU A 6 -9.37 9.77 -3.19
N PRO A 7 -8.49 10.74 -3.49
CA PRO A 7 -8.83 11.87 -4.34
C PRO A 7 -9.24 11.39 -5.74
N VAL A 8 -10.02 12.21 -6.44
CA VAL A 8 -10.62 11.84 -7.74
C VAL A 8 -9.53 11.58 -8.80
N ASP A 9 -8.46 12.37 -8.79
CA ASP A 9 -7.32 12.28 -9.72
C ASP A 9 -6.37 11.11 -9.44
N ARG A 10 -6.53 10.43 -8.29
CA ARG A 10 -5.67 9.33 -7.83
C ARG A 10 -4.20 9.71 -7.65
N ASP A 11 -3.90 11.00 -7.52
CA ASP A 11 -2.53 11.47 -7.28
C ASP A 11 -2.19 11.40 -5.79
N VAL A 12 -1.79 10.21 -5.34
CA VAL A 12 -1.39 9.95 -3.95
C VAL A 12 -0.13 9.13 -3.88
N ASP A 13 0.69 9.35 -2.87
CA ASP A 13 1.69 8.37 -2.45
C ASP A 13 1.11 7.53 -1.30
N ALA A 14 0.74 6.29 -1.60
CA ALA A 14 0.16 5.36 -0.63
C ALA A 14 1.24 4.53 0.05
N TYR A 15 1.44 4.75 1.35
CA TYR A 15 2.35 3.99 2.20
C TYR A 15 1.57 2.98 3.04
N PHE A 16 1.95 1.70 2.95
CA PHE A 16 1.31 0.65 3.74
C PHE A 16 2.31 -0.45 4.12
N LEU A 17 2.11 -1.02 5.31
CA LEU A 17 3.02 -1.99 5.90
C LEU A 17 2.21 -2.96 6.76
N GLY A 18 2.51 -4.25 6.69
CA GLY A 18 1.80 -5.27 7.46
C GLY A 18 2.07 -6.70 6.98
N PRO A 19 1.27 -7.69 7.40
CA PRO A 19 1.42 -9.07 6.96
C PRO A 19 1.35 -9.22 5.44
N LYS A 20 2.01 -10.23 4.86
CA LYS A 20 2.07 -10.45 3.40
C LYS A 20 0.69 -10.43 2.73
N GLY A 21 -0.32 -11.05 3.35
CA GLY A 21 -1.70 -11.05 2.84
C GLY A 21 -2.33 -9.66 2.80
N PHE A 22 -2.11 -8.84 3.83
CA PHE A 22 -2.55 -7.45 3.88
C PHE A 22 -1.87 -6.62 2.79
N MET A 23 -0.54 -6.72 2.67
CA MET A 23 0.21 -5.98 1.65
C MET A 23 -0.24 -6.34 0.23
N ALA A 24 -0.47 -7.63 -0.05
CA ALA A 24 -1.00 -8.08 -1.34
C ALA A 24 -2.43 -7.54 -1.60
N ALA A 25 -3.28 -7.51 -0.57
CA ALA A 25 -4.63 -6.96 -0.68
C ALA A 25 -4.62 -5.45 -0.96
N MET A 26 -3.79 -4.68 -0.26
CA MET A 26 -3.63 -3.24 -0.47
C MET A 26 -3.14 -2.92 -1.88
N LYS A 27 -2.08 -3.61 -2.34
CA LYS A 27 -1.55 -3.44 -3.70
C LYS A 27 -2.60 -3.70 -4.78
N ARG A 28 -3.41 -4.75 -4.61
CA ARG A 28 -4.53 -5.06 -5.53
C ARG A 28 -5.62 -3.99 -5.52
N GLN A 29 -6.00 -3.51 -4.32
CA GLN A 29 -7.07 -2.52 -4.19
C GLN A 29 -6.65 -1.15 -4.76
N LEU A 30 -5.42 -0.70 -4.48
CA LEU A 30 -4.86 0.53 -5.02
C LEU A 30 -4.79 0.49 -6.56
N LYS A 31 -4.30 -0.63 -7.11
CA LYS A 31 -4.27 -0.85 -8.57
C LYS A 31 -5.67 -0.83 -9.18
N ALA A 32 -6.64 -1.51 -8.56
CA ALA A 32 -8.02 -1.52 -9.03
C ALA A 32 -8.68 -0.12 -8.95
N ALA A 33 -8.25 0.72 -8.01
CA ALA A 33 -8.70 2.10 -7.87
C ALA A 33 -8.02 3.08 -8.84
N GLY A 34 -7.07 2.63 -9.65
CA GLY A 34 -6.35 3.43 -10.64
C GLY A 34 -5.09 4.13 -10.13
N VAL A 35 -4.63 3.81 -8.91
CA VAL A 35 -3.37 4.36 -8.38
C VAL A 35 -2.20 3.73 -9.13
N PRO A 36 -1.32 4.52 -9.76
CA PRO A 36 -0.07 4.05 -10.38
C PRO A 36 0.79 3.19 -9.45
N GLU A 37 1.41 2.14 -9.97
CA GLU A 37 2.23 1.24 -9.13
C GLU A 37 3.42 1.96 -8.46
N LYS A 38 3.99 2.98 -9.12
CA LYS A 38 5.08 3.82 -8.58
C LYS A 38 4.68 4.62 -7.32
N GLN A 39 3.38 4.78 -7.10
CA GLN A 39 2.76 5.53 -6.01
C GLN A 39 2.32 4.61 -4.86
N ALA A 40 2.48 3.29 -5.00
CA ALA A 40 2.20 2.31 -3.95
C ALA A 40 3.51 1.85 -3.29
N ARG A 41 3.82 2.41 -2.13
CA ARG A 41 5.06 2.18 -1.37
C ARG A 41 4.80 1.23 -0.19
N TYR A 42 5.63 0.20 -0.07
CA TYR A 42 5.57 -0.77 1.01
C TYR A 42 6.96 -1.32 1.30
N GLU A 43 7.18 -1.72 2.54
CA GLU A 43 8.41 -2.37 2.99
C GLU A 43 8.09 -3.76 3.57
N PHE A 44 9.10 -4.61 3.71
CA PHE A 44 8.96 -5.88 4.42
C PHE A 44 9.62 -5.73 5.78
N PHE A 45 8.89 -6.05 6.86
CA PHE A 45 9.53 -6.25 8.15
C PHE A 45 10.41 -7.51 8.10
N GLY A 46 11.72 -7.32 8.22
CA GLY A 46 12.68 -8.35 8.63
C GLY A 46 12.61 -8.59 10.14
N PRO A 47 13.38 -9.55 10.71
CA PRO A 47 13.27 -9.91 12.12
C PRO A 47 13.46 -8.66 13.01
N ALA A 48 12.61 -8.53 14.03
CA ALA A 48 12.58 -7.42 14.97
C ALA A 48 13.90 -7.19 15.74
N SER A 49 14.90 -8.07 15.57
CA SER A 49 16.26 -7.94 16.10
C SER A 49 17.12 -6.85 15.43
N ALA A 50 16.54 -5.99 14.59
CA ALA A 50 17.19 -4.76 14.13
C ALA A 50 16.76 -3.53 14.97
N LEU A 51 15.86 -3.74 15.95
CA LEU A 51 15.44 -2.71 16.90
C LEU A 51 16.10 -2.88 18.29
N GLU A 52 17.03 -3.83 18.44
CA GLU A 52 17.97 -3.96 19.59
C GLU A 52 19.36 -4.39 19.13
#